data_AF-A0A373TG76-F1
#
_entry.id   AF-A0A373TG76-F1
#
_cell.length_a   1.000
_cell.length_b   1.000
_cell.length_c   1.000
_cell.angle_alpha   90.00
_cell.angle_beta   90.00
_cell.angle_gamma   90.00
#
_symmetry.space_group_name_H-M   'P 1'
#
loop_
_entity.id
_entity.type
_entity.pdbx_description
1 polymer ?
#
loop_
_entity_poly.entity_id
_entity_poly.type
_entity_poly.pdbx_seq_one_letter_code
_entity_poly.pdbx_strand_id
1 'polypeptide(L)'
;MTCLEAQSKIMAFIENKLPDDELKEFIKHVKNCENCSEELEIYYTLIVGMKELDNEENLSTNFKKELDDKLDEEMTRMTAVKRIATSTIVLVLAAIVIGLVWVYSGVLEEVYHYEQNAKQKSQTEYYYSDTFGEKLFFDNKYMIEYLEKILYKKDDLPGTSDKNVQFMDKIKRYNQTHKNYLEVAEETAEKDDLENEENIIN
;
A
#
# COMPACT_ATOMS: atom_id res chain seq x y z
N MET A 1 -8.40 37.80 -22.25
CA MET A 1 -8.63 38.81 -23.31
C MET A 1 -8.24 40.24 -22.94
N THR A 2 -8.03 41.08 -23.96
CA THR A 2 -7.75 42.52 -23.88
C THR A 2 -9.02 43.37 -24.07
N CYS A 3 -9.02 44.67 -23.72
CA CYS A 3 -10.19 45.54 -23.89
C CYS A 3 -10.69 45.64 -25.34
N LEU A 4 -9.77 45.73 -26.31
CA LEU A 4 -10.11 45.83 -27.73
C LEU A 4 -10.74 44.54 -28.26
N GLU A 5 -10.25 43.40 -27.78
CA GLU A 5 -10.83 42.09 -28.07
C GLU A 5 -12.22 41.95 -27.44
N ALA A 6 -12.40 42.38 -26.18
CA ALA A 6 -13.69 42.39 -25.51
C ALA A 6 -14.70 43.25 -26.28
N GLN A 7 -14.33 44.48 -26.66
CA GLN A 7 -15.16 45.39 -27.45
C GLN A 7 -15.65 44.75 -28.75
N SER A 8 -14.76 44.09 -29.49
CA SER A 8 -15.13 43.42 -30.75
C SER A 8 -16.13 42.26 -30.56
N LYS A 9 -16.22 41.71 -29.35
CA LYS A 9 -17.06 40.56 -29.00
C LYS A 9 -18.40 40.95 -28.37
N ILE A 10 -18.64 42.24 -28.08
CA ILE A 10 -19.89 42.74 -27.46
C ILE A 10 -21.12 42.33 -28.28
N MET A 11 -21.12 42.57 -29.59
CA MET A 11 -22.25 42.21 -30.46
C MET A 11 -22.52 40.70 -30.47
N ALA A 12 -21.45 39.91 -30.56
CA ALA A 12 -21.56 38.44 -30.54
C ALA A 12 -22.10 37.93 -29.20
N PHE A 13 -21.77 38.59 -28.09
CA PHE A 13 -22.35 38.29 -26.77
C PHE A 13 -23.85 38.62 -26.71
N ILE A 14 -24.26 39.81 -27.15
CA ILE A 14 -25.67 40.23 -27.13
C ILE A 14 -26.55 39.29 -27.97
N GLU A 15 -26.02 38.80 -29.09
CA GLU A 15 -26.69 37.83 -29.97
C GLU A 15 -26.57 36.36 -29.53
N ASN A 16 -25.94 36.07 -28.39
CA ASN A 16 -25.66 34.71 -27.90
C ASN A 16 -24.89 33.83 -28.91
N LYS A 17 -24.00 34.42 -29.72
CA LYS A 17 -23.18 33.74 -30.75
C LYS A 17 -21.73 33.49 -30.32
N LEU A 18 -21.38 33.83 -29.09
CA LEU A 18 -20.02 33.70 -28.59
C LEU A 18 -19.78 32.26 -28.07
N PRO A 19 -18.72 31.56 -28.50
CA PRO A 19 -18.43 30.20 -28.04
C PRO A 19 -18.06 30.19 -26.55
N ASP A 20 -18.39 29.10 -25.85
CA ASP A 20 -18.22 28.98 -24.40
C ASP A 20 -16.79 29.31 -23.93
N ASP A 21 -15.74 28.89 -24.64
CA ASP A 21 -14.37 29.19 -24.20
C ASP A 21 -14.05 30.69 -24.18
N GLU A 22 -14.50 31.43 -25.18
CA GLU A 22 -14.30 32.87 -25.29
C GLU A 22 -15.26 33.67 -24.41
N LEU A 23 -16.49 33.18 -24.25
CA LEU A 23 -17.51 33.76 -23.39
C LEU A 23 -17.02 33.85 -21.93
N LYS A 24 -16.25 32.86 -21.47
CA LYS A 24 -15.72 32.86 -20.10
C LYS A 24 -14.77 34.01 -19.89
N GLU A 25 -13.84 34.16 -20.84
CA GLU A 25 -12.85 35.22 -20.78
C GLU A 25 -13.51 36.59 -20.92
N PHE A 26 -14.57 36.69 -21.73
CA PHE A 26 -15.36 37.89 -21.93
C PHE A 26 -16.00 38.37 -20.64
N ILE A 27 -16.83 37.51 -20.04
CA ILE A 27 -17.53 37.85 -18.80
C ILE A 27 -16.52 38.18 -17.69
N LYS A 28 -15.42 37.42 -17.59
CA LYS A 28 -14.37 37.70 -16.60
C LYS A 28 -13.70 39.06 -16.84
N HIS A 29 -13.49 39.46 -18.09
CA HIS A 29 -12.87 40.76 -18.40
C HIS A 29 -13.81 41.91 -18.07
N VAL A 30 -15.05 41.86 -18.56
CA VAL A 30 -16.09 42.89 -18.35
C VAL A 30 -16.35 43.11 -16.86
N LYS A 31 -16.46 42.04 -16.06
CA LYS A 31 -16.65 42.17 -14.60
C LYS A 31 -15.49 42.82 -13.85
N ASN A 32 -14.28 42.76 -14.39
CA ASN A 32 -13.08 43.30 -13.75
C ASN A 32 -12.60 44.62 -14.39
N CYS A 33 -13.25 45.09 -15.44
CA CYS A 33 -12.88 46.29 -16.18
C CYS A 33 -14.08 47.22 -16.32
N GLU A 34 -14.04 48.33 -15.58
CA GLU A 34 -15.14 49.31 -15.52
C GLU A 34 -15.48 49.89 -16.90
N ASN A 35 -14.47 50.24 -17.70
CA ASN A 35 -14.68 50.78 -19.04
C ASN A 35 -15.42 49.80 -19.97
N CYS A 36 -15.03 48.52 -19.97
CA CYS A 36 -15.70 47.51 -20.78
C CYS A 36 -17.08 47.13 -20.24
N SER A 37 -17.31 47.25 -18.93
CA SER A 37 -18.63 47.10 -18.31
C SER A 37 -19.59 48.18 -18.76
N GLU A 38 -19.17 49.45 -18.73
CA GLU A 38 -19.98 50.59 -19.15
C GLU A 38 -20.30 50.51 -20.65
N GLU A 39 -19.30 50.20 -21.48
CA GLU A 39 -19.53 50.01 -22.92
C GLU A 39 -20.54 48.89 -23.17
N LEU A 40 -20.40 47.73 -22.52
CA LEU A 40 -21.35 46.64 -22.68
C LEU A 40 -22.77 47.05 -22.27
N GLU A 41 -22.92 47.77 -21.16
CA GLU A 41 -24.21 48.27 -20.67
C GLU A 41 -24.86 49.22 -21.69
N ILE A 42 -24.10 50.13 -22.29
CA ILE A 42 -24.58 51.04 -23.34
C ILE A 42 -25.07 50.25 -24.56
N TYR A 43 -24.25 49.34 -25.08
CA TYR A 43 -24.62 48.53 -26.26
C TYR A 43 -25.82 47.62 -25.98
N TYR A 44 -25.87 47.00 -24.80
CA TYR A 44 -26.98 46.15 -24.37
C TYR A 44 -28.28 46.96 -24.32
N THR A 45 -28.28 48.10 -23.62
CA THR A 45 -29.45 48.98 -23.47
C THR A 45 -29.94 49.48 -24.82
N LEU A 46 -29.05 49.87 -25.73
CA LEU A 46 -29.44 50.36 -27.05
C LEU A 46 -30.07 49.25 -27.90
N ILE A 47 -29.45 48.07 -27.97
CA ILE A 47 -29.90 47.00 -28.87
C ILE A 47 -31.13 46.29 -28.32
N VAL A 48 -31.13 45.97 -27.02
CA VAL A 48 -32.26 45.29 -26.37
C VAL A 48 -33.42 46.27 -26.22
N GLY A 49 -33.16 47.53 -25.85
CA GLY A 49 -34.19 48.57 -25.77
C GLY A 49 -34.88 48.82 -27.12
N MET A 50 -34.14 48.83 -28.24
CA MET A 50 -34.75 48.90 -29.57
C MET A 50 -35.63 47.69 -29.89
N LYS A 51 -35.18 46.47 -29.53
CA LYS A 51 -35.96 45.24 -29.76
C LYS A 51 -37.23 45.20 -28.92
N GLU A 52 -37.19 45.64 -27.67
CA GLU A 52 -38.38 45.68 -26.82
C GLU A 52 -39.41 46.70 -27.31
N LEU A 53 -38.96 47.86 -27.79
CA LEU A 53 -39.82 48.88 -28.40
C LEU A 53 -40.53 48.35 -29.66
N ASP A 54 -39.83 47.57 -30.48
CA ASP A 54 -40.40 46.96 -31.69
C ASP A 54 -41.41 45.84 -31.38
N ASN A 55 -41.30 45.19 -30.22
CA ASN A 55 -42.14 44.05 -29.84
C ASN A 55 -43.40 44.43 -29.02
N GLU A 56 -43.68 45.73 -28.81
CA GLU A 56 -44.79 46.24 -27.98
C GLU A 56 -44.80 45.67 -26.53
N GLU A 57 -43.67 45.13 -26.06
CA GLU A 57 -43.52 44.66 -24.69
C GLU A 57 -43.30 45.82 -23.72
N ASN A 58 -43.67 45.64 -22.46
CA ASN A 58 -43.43 46.65 -21.42
C ASN A 58 -41.92 46.86 -21.28
N LEU A 59 -41.43 48.01 -21.76
CA LEU A 59 -40.03 48.43 -21.69
C LEU A 59 -39.46 48.14 -20.31
N SER A 60 -38.45 47.25 -20.25
CA SER A 60 -37.80 46.92 -19.00
C SER A 60 -37.07 48.17 -18.50
N THR A 61 -37.43 48.68 -17.32
CA THR A 61 -36.84 49.93 -16.80
C THR A 61 -35.44 49.75 -16.22
N ASN A 62 -34.95 48.50 -16.17
CA ASN A 62 -33.70 48.13 -15.50
C ASN A 62 -32.85 47.16 -16.34
N PHE A 63 -32.52 47.55 -17.58
CA PHE A 63 -31.61 46.80 -18.47
C PHE A 63 -30.27 46.43 -17.81
N LYS A 64 -29.75 47.30 -16.92
CA LYS A 64 -28.53 47.03 -16.16
C LYS A 64 -28.65 45.76 -15.31
N LYS A 65 -29.77 45.61 -14.60
CA LYS A 65 -30.00 44.46 -13.73
C LYS A 65 -30.15 43.17 -14.54
N GLU A 66 -30.87 43.25 -15.66
CA GLU A 66 -31.05 42.11 -16.56
C GLU A 66 -29.72 41.67 -17.19
N LEU A 67 -28.86 42.63 -17.57
CA LEU A 67 -27.52 42.35 -18.04
C LEU A 67 -26.66 41.68 -16.97
N ASP A 68 -26.68 42.19 -15.74
CA ASP A 68 -25.94 41.60 -14.61
C ASP A 68 -26.40 40.17 -14.33
N ASP A 69 -27.72 39.95 -14.27
CA ASP A 69 -28.33 38.63 -14.08
C ASP A 69 -27.91 37.67 -15.20
N LYS A 70 -27.90 38.14 -16.46
CA LYS A 70 -27.45 37.36 -17.63
C LYS A 70 -25.96 37.02 -17.56
N LEU A 71 -25.11 37.96 -17.16
CA LEU A 71 -23.67 37.73 -16.99
C LEU A 71 -23.40 36.70 -15.87
N ASP A 72 -24.18 36.73 -14.79
CA ASP A 72 -24.09 35.75 -13.70
C ASP A 72 -24.59 34.36 -14.11
N GLU A 73 -25.71 34.28 -14.82
CA GLU A 73 -26.26 33.02 -15.33
C GLU A 73 -25.27 32.32 -16.27
N GLU A 74 -24.72 33.03 -17.24
CA GLU A 74 -23.74 32.49 -18.17
C GLU A 74 -22.46 32.03 -17.44
N MET A 75 -21.97 32.82 -16.48
CA MET A 75 -20.78 32.46 -15.69
C MET A 75 -21.01 31.22 -14.81
N THR A 76 -22.20 31.08 -14.22
CA THR A 76 -22.56 29.96 -13.35
C THR A 76 -22.79 28.68 -14.15
N ARG A 77 -23.46 28.75 -15.32
CA ARG A 77 -23.62 27.62 -16.25
C ARG A 77 -22.27 27.01 -16.60
N MET A 78 -21.33 27.86 -17.01
CA MET A 78 -19.99 27.42 -17.41
C MET A 78 -19.15 26.87 -16.26
N THR A 79 -19.34 27.42 -15.05
CA THR A 79 -18.62 26.96 -13.86
C THR A 79 -19.17 25.64 -13.34
N ALA A 80 -20.49 25.45 -13.40
CA ALA A 80 -21.16 24.20 -13.02
C ALA A 80 -20.70 23.04 -13.94
N VAL A 81 -20.68 23.25 -15.25
CA VAL A 81 -20.22 22.25 -16.22
C VAL A 81 -18.75 21.85 -15.96
N LYS A 82 -17.86 22.83 -15.70
CA LYS A 82 -16.45 22.53 -15.38
C LYS A 82 -16.30 21.79 -14.04
N ARG A 83 -17.09 22.12 -13.01
CA ARG A 83 -17.03 21.39 -11.73
C ARG A 83 -17.50 19.94 -11.86
N ILE A 84 -18.55 19.69 -12.63
CA ILE A 84 -19.07 18.34 -12.86
C ILE A 84 -18.05 17.49 -13.65
N ALA A 85 -17.46 18.05 -14.71
CA ALA A 85 -16.46 17.35 -15.51
C ALA A 85 -15.16 17.06 -14.74
N THR A 86 -14.68 18.01 -13.92
CA THR A 86 -13.49 17.78 -13.09
C THR A 86 -13.76 16.74 -11.99
N SER A 87 -14.99 16.71 -11.45
CA SER A 87 -15.36 15.76 -10.40
C SER A 87 -15.30 14.30 -10.86
N THR A 88 -15.76 13.99 -12.08
CA THR A 88 -15.77 12.61 -12.59
C THR A 88 -14.37 12.10 -12.91
N ILE A 89 -13.48 12.94 -13.45
CA ILE A 89 -12.08 12.56 -13.76
C ILE A 89 -11.30 12.21 -12.48
N VAL A 90 -11.48 12.98 -11.41
CA VAL A 90 -10.80 12.74 -10.12
C VAL A 90 -11.25 11.42 -9.49
N LEU A 91 -12.54 11.09 -9.56
CA LEU A 91 -13.07 9.83 -9.05
C LEU A 91 -12.52 8.60 -9.81
N VAL A 92 -12.40 8.69 -11.13
CA VAL A 92 -11.83 7.61 -11.95
C VAL A 92 -10.35 7.38 -11.61
N LEU A 93 -9.57 8.46 -11.46
CA LEU A 93 -8.16 8.35 -11.08
C LEU A 93 -8.00 7.74 -9.68
N ALA A 94 -8.82 8.13 -8.71
CA ALA A 94 -8.80 7.55 -7.37
C ALA A 94 -9.12 6.04 -7.39
N ALA A 95 -10.10 5.61 -8.19
CA ALA A 95 -10.44 4.20 -8.33
C ALA A 95 -9.29 3.36 -8.92
N ILE A 96 -8.56 3.91 -9.90
CA ILE A 96 -7.39 3.25 -10.49
C ILE A 96 -6.29 3.05 -9.43
N VAL A 97 -5.98 4.10 -8.65
CA VAL A 97 -4.96 4.01 -7.60
C VAL A 97 -5.32 2.95 -6.56
N ILE A 98 -6.58 2.93 -6.11
CA ILE A 98 -7.06 1.91 -5.16
C ILE A 98 -6.91 0.51 -5.76
N GLY A 99 -7.27 0.32 -7.04
CA GLY A 99 -7.10 -0.95 -7.74
C GLY A 99 -5.64 -1.39 -7.81
N LEU A 100 -4.72 -0.48 -8.12
CA LEU A 100 -3.28 -0.78 -8.16
C LEU A 100 -2.73 -1.18 -6.80
N VAL A 101 -3.15 -0.51 -5.71
CA VAL A 101 -2.77 -0.89 -4.35
C VAL A 101 -3.28 -2.28 -4.01
N TRP A 102 -4.53 -2.60 -4.37
CA TRP A 102 -5.11 -3.92 -4.15
C TRP A 102 -4.35 -5.03 -4.88
N VAL A 103 -4.03 -4.81 -6.16
CA VAL A 103 -3.27 -5.76 -6.98
C VAL A 103 -1.85 -5.94 -6.43
N TYR A 104 -1.18 -4.85 -6.06
CA TYR A 104 0.17 -4.89 -5.50
C TYR A 104 0.22 -5.73 -4.21
N SER A 105 -0.73 -5.53 -3.29
CA SER A 105 -0.81 -6.31 -2.05
C SER A 105 -1.00 -7.81 -2.31
N GLY A 106 -1.82 -8.20 -3.29
CA GLY A 106 -2.04 -9.61 -3.62
C GLY A 106 -0.78 -10.30 -4.18
N VAL A 107 -0.03 -9.63 -5.07
CA VAL A 107 1.24 -10.15 -5.59
C VAL A 107 2.27 -10.31 -4.47
N LEU A 108 2.29 -9.36 -3.53
CA LEU A 108 3.23 -9.36 -2.43
C LEU A 108 3.01 -10.56 -1.50
N GLU A 109 1.77 -10.91 -1.17
CA GLU A 109 1.44 -12.10 -0.37
C GLU A 109 1.96 -13.39 -1.02
N GLU A 110 1.77 -13.55 -2.34
CA GLU A 110 2.23 -14.73 -3.07
C GLU A 110 3.76 -14.88 -3.02
N VAL A 111 4.48 -13.77 -3.22
CA VAL A 111 5.95 -13.75 -3.12
C VAL A 111 6.40 -14.04 -1.68
N TYR A 112 5.74 -13.47 -0.67
CA TYR A 112 6.07 -13.73 0.74
C TYR A 112 5.89 -15.20 1.11
N HIS A 113 4.79 -15.83 0.70
CA HIS A 113 4.55 -17.24 1.00
C HIS A 113 5.52 -18.16 0.25
N TYR A 114 5.88 -17.83 -0.99
CA TYR A 114 6.90 -18.57 -1.73
C TYR A 114 8.25 -18.54 -1.00
N GLU A 115 8.72 -17.36 -0.59
CA GLU A 115 9.99 -17.24 0.14
C GLU A 115 9.96 -17.98 1.47
N GLN A 116 8.85 -17.90 2.20
CA GLN A 116 8.74 -18.52 3.51
C GLN A 116 8.74 -20.04 3.41
N ASN A 117 8.03 -20.60 2.43
CA ASN A 117 8.04 -22.04 2.14
C ASN A 117 9.43 -22.52 1.70
N ALA A 118 10.14 -21.73 0.89
CA ALA A 118 11.51 -22.04 0.48
C ALA A 118 12.47 -22.07 1.68
N LYS A 119 12.40 -21.06 2.56
CA LYS A 119 13.21 -20.98 3.79
C LYS A 119 12.92 -22.15 4.73
N GLN A 120 11.65 -22.52 4.94
CA GLN A 120 11.27 -23.65 5.79
C GLN A 120 11.83 -24.98 5.25
N LYS A 121 11.77 -25.19 3.93
CA LYS A 121 12.31 -26.41 3.30
C LYS A 121 13.83 -26.55 3.49
N SER A 122 14.57 -25.43 3.42
CA SER A 122 16.02 -25.44 3.67
C SER A 122 16.39 -25.58 5.15
N GLN A 123 15.56 -25.11 6.08
CA GLN A 123 15.87 -25.20 7.51
C GLN A 123 15.94 -26.65 8.00
N THR A 124 15.10 -27.55 7.48
CA THR A 124 15.11 -28.97 7.87
C THR A 124 16.41 -29.71 7.52
N GLU A 125 17.16 -29.30 6.50
CA GLU A 125 18.44 -29.94 6.15
C GLU A 125 19.56 -29.65 7.17
N TYR A 126 19.45 -28.55 7.93
CA TYR A 126 20.51 -28.09 8.85
C TYR A 126 20.06 -27.95 10.31
N TYR A 127 18.78 -28.16 10.62
CA TYR A 127 18.23 -27.99 11.97
C TYR A 127 18.90 -28.87 13.03
N TYR A 128 19.37 -30.05 12.62
CA TYR A 128 20.08 -30.99 13.50
C TYR A 128 21.59 -31.01 13.28
N SER A 129 22.11 -30.34 12.24
CA SER A 129 23.54 -30.38 11.93
C SER A 129 24.36 -29.49 12.85
N ASP A 130 23.82 -28.36 13.28
CA ASP A 130 24.56 -27.42 14.15
C ASP A 130 24.54 -27.88 15.63
N THR A 131 23.45 -28.53 16.05
CA THR A 131 23.26 -29.02 17.43
C THR A 131 23.87 -30.40 17.67
N PHE A 132 23.89 -31.26 16.65
CA PHE A 132 24.37 -32.64 16.78
C PHE A 132 25.52 -32.98 15.84
N GLY A 133 26.01 -32.01 15.04
CA GLY A 133 27.04 -32.21 14.02
C GLY A 133 28.27 -32.92 14.54
N GLU A 134 28.99 -32.35 15.51
CA GLU A 134 30.17 -33.02 16.07
C GLU A 134 29.82 -34.30 16.86
N LYS A 135 28.64 -34.35 17.50
CA LYS A 135 28.26 -35.46 18.39
C LYS A 135 27.76 -36.71 17.66
N LEU A 136 27.29 -36.57 16.41
CA LEU A 136 26.81 -37.67 15.57
C LEU A 136 27.93 -38.43 14.87
N PHE A 137 29.13 -37.85 14.77
CA PHE A 137 30.25 -38.44 14.02
C PHE A 137 31.39 -38.99 14.90
N PHE A 138 31.16 -39.20 16.20
CA PHE A 138 32.08 -40.00 17.00
C PHE A 138 32.00 -41.46 16.53
N ASP A 139 32.97 -41.86 15.72
CA ASP A 139 33.16 -43.22 15.19
C ASP A 139 33.60 -44.17 16.31
N ASN A 140 32.70 -44.42 17.26
CA ASN A 140 32.98 -45.31 18.35
C ASN A 140 31.90 -46.37 18.44
N LYS A 141 32.26 -47.60 18.06
CA LYS A 141 31.47 -48.83 18.14
C LYS A 141 30.74 -49.00 19.48
N TYR A 142 31.29 -48.43 20.57
CA TYR A 142 30.69 -48.44 21.91
C TYR A 142 29.49 -47.51 22.07
N MET A 143 29.37 -46.45 21.28
CA MET A 143 28.25 -45.48 21.34
C MET A 143 26.97 -46.10 20.79
N ILE A 144 27.06 -46.85 19.68
CA ILE A 144 25.92 -47.58 19.10
C ILE A 144 25.43 -48.67 20.07
N GLU A 145 26.34 -49.45 20.66
CA GLU A 145 25.99 -50.52 21.60
C GLU A 145 25.42 -49.97 22.92
N TYR A 146 25.92 -48.83 23.40
CA TYR A 146 25.37 -48.11 24.55
C TYR A 146 23.95 -47.57 24.29
N LEU A 147 23.75 -46.94 23.13
CA LEU A 147 22.45 -46.41 22.72
C LEU A 147 21.43 -47.52 22.52
N GLU A 148 21.81 -48.64 21.89
CA GLU A 148 20.92 -49.79 21.68
C GLU A 148 20.46 -50.39 23.02
N LYS A 149 21.36 -50.51 24.00
CA LYS A 149 21.05 -51.07 25.33
C LYS A 149 20.12 -50.17 26.17
N ILE A 150 20.20 -48.84 25.99
CA ILE A 150 19.36 -47.87 26.71
C ILE A 150 18.02 -47.65 26.02
N LEU A 151 18.01 -47.59 24.69
CA LEU A 151 16.81 -47.30 23.90
C LEU A 151 15.96 -48.54 23.62
N TYR A 152 16.55 -49.73 23.61
CA TYR A 152 15.88 -51.00 23.34
C TYR A 152 16.25 -52.05 24.39
N LYS A 153 15.57 -52.01 25.54
CA LYS A 153 15.54 -53.15 26.45
C LYS A 153 14.53 -54.18 25.90
N LYS A 154 14.94 -55.45 25.77
CA LYS A 154 14.13 -56.57 25.23
C LYS A 154 12.83 -56.86 26.00
N ASP A 155 12.61 -56.22 27.16
CA ASP A 155 11.45 -56.45 28.01
C ASP A 155 10.27 -55.49 27.69
N ASP A 156 10.45 -54.52 26.79
CA ASP A 156 9.45 -53.49 26.49
C ASP A 156 8.66 -53.78 25.21
N LEU A 157 7.89 -54.87 25.20
CA LEU A 157 6.74 -55.12 24.29
C LEU A 157 5.71 -55.97 25.05
N PRO A 158 4.38 -55.76 24.96
CA PRO A 158 3.60 -54.62 24.48
C PRO A 158 2.64 -54.07 25.58
N GLY A 159 2.26 -52.81 25.50
CA GLY A 159 1.21 -52.28 26.36
C GLY A 159 0.81 -50.87 25.95
N THR A 160 -0.36 -50.77 25.31
CA THR A 160 -1.22 -49.59 25.06
C THR A 160 -0.74 -48.23 25.60
N SER A 161 0.40 -47.75 25.14
CA SER A 161 0.93 -46.44 25.46
C SER A 161 1.36 -45.79 24.16
N ASP A 162 0.88 -44.58 23.93
CA ASP A 162 1.09 -43.80 22.72
C ASP A 162 2.59 -43.79 22.34
N LYS A 163 2.87 -44.11 21.07
CA LYS A 163 4.24 -44.21 20.53
C LYS A 163 5.06 -42.94 20.79
N ASN A 164 4.39 -41.79 20.82
CA ASN A 164 5.02 -40.49 21.09
C ASN A 164 5.46 -40.35 22.56
N VAL A 165 4.68 -40.90 23.50
CA VAL A 165 5.00 -40.88 24.93
C VAL A 165 6.18 -41.80 25.23
N GLN A 166 6.23 -42.98 24.59
CA GLN A 166 7.36 -43.89 24.71
C GLN A 166 8.66 -43.29 24.15
N PHE A 167 8.58 -42.56 23.03
CA PHE A 167 9.72 -41.86 22.47
C PHE A 167 10.24 -40.76 23.40
N MET A 168 9.36 -39.92 23.94
CA MET A 168 9.75 -38.83 24.84
C MET A 168 10.33 -39.35 26.16
N ASP A 169 9.85 -40.47 26.68
CA ASP A 169 10.40 -41.10 27.88
C ASP A 169 11.81 -41.67 27.63
N LYS A 170 12.05 -42.23 26.44
CA LYS A 170 13.40 -42.67 26.01
C LYS A 170 14.38 -41.51 25.88
N ILE A 171 13.95 -40.39 25.28
CA ILE A 171 14.75 -39.16 25.18
C ILE A 171 15.06 -38.59 26.58
N LYS A 172 14.08 -38.60 27.49
CA LYS A 172 14.26 -38.10 28.86
C LYS A 172 15.29 -38.95 29.63
N ARG A 173 15.20 -40.28 29.53
CA ARG A 173 16.19 -41.18 30.14
C ARG A 173 17.59 -40.93 29.57
N TYR A 174 17.72 -40.87 28.25
CA TYR A 174 18.99 -40.56 27.59
C TYR A 174 19.62 -39.27 28.14
N ASN A 175 18.86 -38.17 28.19
CA ASN A 175 19.36 -36.88 28.67
C ASN A 175 19.81 -36.92 30.14
N GLN A 176 19.12 -37.68 31.00
CA GLN A 176 19.49 -37.83 32.40
C GLN A 176 20.78 -38.63 32.58
N THR A 177 20.93 -39.74 31.85
CA THR A 177 22.17 -40.55 31.91
C THR A 177 23.35 -39.91 31.20
N HIS A 178 23.11 -39.17 30.11
CA HIS A 178 24.16 -38.55 29.31
C HIS A 178 24.80 -37.35 30.04
N LYS A 179 24.02 -36.62 30.86
CA LYS A 179 24.57 -35.57 31.73
C LYS A 179 25.59 -36.13 32.74
N ASN A 180 25.25 -37.25 33.39
CA ASN A 180 26.17 -37.90 34.33
C ASN A 180 27.38 -38.52 33.62
N TYR A 181 27.22 -39.01 32.38
CA TYR A 181 28.35 -39.57 31.62
C TYR A 181 29.35 -38.49 31.20
N LEU A 182 28.86 -37.31 30.79
CA LEU A 182 29.72 -36.18 30.43
C LEU A 182 30.49 -35.65 31.64
N GLU A 183 29.82 -35.49 32.80
CA GLU A 183 30.49 -35.06 34.05
C GLU A 183 31.58 -36.06 34.50
N VAL A 184 31.33 -37.37 34.38
CA VAL A 184 32.32 -38.40 34.71
C VAL A 184 33.47 -38.44 33.70
N ALA A 185 33.19 -38.23 32.41
CA ALA A 185 34.23 -38.18 31.38
C ALA A 185 35.15 -36.96 31.53
N GLU A 186 34.60 -35.81 31.96
CA GLU A 186 35.36 -34.58 32.24
C GLU A 186 36.27 -34.76 33.47
N GLU A 187 35.77 -35.33 34.57
CA GLU A 187 36.58 -35.65 35.76
C GLU A 187 37.67 -36.69 35.50
N THR A 188 37.48 -37.58 34.53
CA THR A 188 38.48 -38.60 34.17
C THR A 188 39.57 -38.00 33.29
N ALA A 189 39.21 -37.12 32.35
CA ALA A 189 40.17 -36.40 31.50
C ALA A 189 41.05 -35.43 32.32
N GLU A 190 40.49 -34.72 33.31
CA GLU A 190 41.26 -33.80 34.16
C GLU A 190 42.26 -34.53 35.07
N LYS A 191 41.97 -35.77 35.47
CA LYS A 191 42.90 -36.61 36.25
C LYS A 191 44.03 -37.19 35.41
N ASP A 192 43.74 -37.60 34.18
CA ASP A 192 44.73 -38.14 33.25
C ASP A 192 45.74 -37.06 32.81
N ASP A 193 45.31 -35.79 32.70
CA ASP A 193 46.18 -34.66 32.38
C ASP A 193 47.12 -34.30 33.55
N LEU A 194 46.65 -34.37 34.80
CA LEU A 194 47.47 -34.14 36.00
C LEU A 194 48.51 -35.25 36.25
N GLU A 195 48.17 -36.52 35.99
CA GLU A 195 49.12 -37.65 36.07
C GLU A 195 50.18 -37.61 34.97
N ASN A 196 49.87 -37.03 33.80
CA ASN A 196 50.85 -36.83 32.73
C ASN A 196 51.81 -35.68 33.01
N GLU A 197 51.37 -34.59 33.66
CA GLU A 197 52.26 -33.49 34.06
C GLU A 197 53.23 -33.90 35.20
N GLU A 198 52.79 -34.73 36.15
CA GLU A 198 53.67 -35.26 37.22
C GLU A 198 54.76 -36.22 36.69
N ASN A 199 54.50 -36.95 35.60
CA ASN A 199 55.48 -37.84 34.96
C ASN A 199 56.49 -37.15 34.04
N ILE A 200 56.33 -35.84 33.78
CA ILE A 200 57.26 -35.06 32.95
C ILE A 200 58.28 -34.29 33.81
N ILE A 201 58.04 -34.16 35.13
CA ILE A 201 58.86 -33.36 36.06
C ILE A 201 59.78 -34.24 36.95
N ASN A 202 59.64 -35.57 36.94
CA ASN A 202 60.56 -36.54 37.59
C ASN A 202 61.37 -37.35 36.57
#